data_AF-A0A0V8IW06-F1
#
_entry.id   AF-A0A0V8IW06-F1
#
_cell.length_a   1.000
_cell.length_b   1.000
_cell.length_c   1.000
_cell.angle_alpha   90.00
_cell.angle_beta   90.00
_cell.angle_gamma   90.00
#
_symmetry.space_group_name_H-M   'P 1'
#
loop_
_entity.id
_entity.type
_entity.pdbx_description
1 polymer ?
#
loop_
_entity_poly.entity_id
_entity_poly.type
_entity_poly.pdbx_seq_one_letter_code
_entity_poly.pdbx_strand_id
1 'polypeptide(L)'
;MKKILALAAVAGIAGLTACSVSAPAPEETGGSTESPAAVETGASSAAPEPTASGGAALGAKEACERFNSLFADYAAVPAGDANGYEDVYLQAEDAKDTVAGDLQGLFASLSLLAIDQSAAAESGGEAAQASKDAVRDAVFANSATCSAEGVTLKL
;
A
#
# COMPACT_ATOMS: atom_id res chain seq x y z
N MET A 1 -19.25 -32.30 -34.12
CA MET A 1 -19.29 -31.41 -35.30
C MET A 1 -18.92 -30.01 -34.82
N LYS A 2 -18.00 -29.27 -35.48
CA LYS A 2 -18.26 -28.00 -36.23
C LYS A 2 -19.15 -27.00 -35.45
N LYS A 3 -18.81 -25.74 -35.18
CA LYS A 3 -17.62 -24.85 -35.38
C LYS A 3 -17.55 -23.93 -34.10
N ILE A 4 -16.74 -22.87 -33.90
CA ILE A 4 -15.71 -22.13 -34.66
C ILE A 4 -14.62 -21.59 -33.68
N LEU A 5 -13.57 -20.95 -34.22
CA LEU A 5 -12.73 -19.94 -33.57
C LEU A 5 -12.65 -18.70 -34.48
N ALA A 6 -12.65 -17.50 -33.90
CA ALA A 6 -12.24 -16.22 -34.51
C ALA A 6 -11.97 -15.25 -33.33
N LEU A 7 -10.80 -14.67 -33.07
CA LEU A 7 -9.68 -14.13 -33.85
C LEU A 7 -9.83 -12.63 -34.24
N ALA A 8 -9.16 -11.82 -33.40
CA ALA A 8 -8.56 -10.49 -33.59
C ALA A 8 -9.41 -9.28 -34.05
N ALA A 9 -9.30 -8.20 -33.27
CA ALA A 9 -9.13 -6.85 -33.77
C ALA A 9 -8.19 -6.06 -32.83
N VAL A 10 -7.10 -5.51 -33.36
CA VAL A 10 -6.16 -4.63 -32.63
C VAL A 10 -6.24 -3.23 -33.24
N ALA A 11 -6.73 -2.26 -32.46
CA ALA A 11 -6.56 -0.82 -32.66
C ALA A 11 -7.11 -0.08 -31.43
N GLY A 12 -6.48 0.98 -30.90
CA GLY A 12 -5.22 1.59 -31.31
C GLY A 12 -4.68 2.53 -30.24
N ILE A 13 -3.43 2.98 -30.40
CA ILE A 13 -2.74 3.88 -29.47
C ILE A 13 -2.80 5.31 -30.01
N ALA A 14 -3.49 6.20 -29.29
CA ALA A 14 -3.44 7.65 -29.44
C ALA A 14 -3.96 8.30 -28.13
N GLY A 15 -3.29 9.26 -27.50
CA GLY A 15 -1.93 9.75 -27.69
C GLY A 15 -1.51 10.55 -26.45
N LEU A 16 -0.29 10.32 -25.94
CA LEU A 16 0.21 10.94 -24.70
C LEU A 16 1.07 12.18 -25.00
N THR A 17 0.41 13.34 -25.11
CA THR A 17 1.04 14.68 -25.06
C THR A 17 0.01 15.67 -24.50
N ALA A 18 0.29 16.54 -23.52
CA ALA A 18 1.54 16.85 -22.85
C ALA A 18 1.29 17.29 -21.40
N CYS A 19 2.28 17.11 -20.52
CA CYS A 19 2.27 17.68 -19.17
C CYS A 19 2.62 19.17 -19.23
N SER A 20 1.65 20.06 -18.98
CA SER A 20 1.92 21.47 -18.72
C SER A 20 2.52 21.66 -17.33
N VAL A 21 3.83 21.42 -17.19
CA VAL A 21 4.59 21.87 -16.02
C VAL A 21 4.82 23.36 -16.13
N SER A 22 4.09 24.14 -15.32
CA SER A 22 4.44 25.52 -15.04
C SER A 22 5.69 25.55 -14.17
N ALA A 23 6.83 25.93 -14.75
CA ALA A 23 8.03 26.23 -13.99
C ALA A 23 7.89 27.60 -13.31
N PRO A 24 8.04 27.73 -11.98
CA PRO A 24 8.30 29.02 -11.36
C PRO A 24 9.71 29.48 -11.73
N ALA A 25 9.86 30.78 -12.03
CA ALA A 25 11.12 31.37 -12.44
C ALA A 25 12.12 31.48 -11.26
N PRO A 26 13.44 31.39 -11.52
CA PRO A 26 14.45 31.83 -10.57
C PRO A 26 14.67 33.34 -10.70
N GLU A 27 14.53 34.10 -9.61
CA GLU A 27 15.10 35.45 -9.50
C GLU A 27 16.03 35.55 -8.29
N GLU A 28 17.32 35.54 -8.60
CA GLU A 28 18.34 36.49 -8.13
C GLU A 28 18.28 37.08 -6.71
N THR A 29 19.27 36.67 -5.92
CA THR A 29 20.31 37.55 -5.36
C THR A 29 19.90 38.88 -4.68
N GLY A 30 19.99 38.92 -3.34
CA GLY A 30 20.23 40.17 -2.60
C GLY A 30 19.99 40.11 -1.10
N GLY A 31 21.00 40.40 -0.28
CA GLY A 31 20.84 40.55 1.18
C GLY A 31 22.10 40.23 1.99
N SER A 32 22.86 41.26 2.37
CA SER A 32 24.12 41.13 3.11
C SER A 32 23.94 40.77 4.60
N THR A 33 24.98 40.11 5.14
CA THR A 33 25.62 40.36 6.45
C THR A 33 24.78 40.99 7.57
N GLU A 34 24.59 40.27 8.69
CA GLU A 34 25.20 40.64 9.99
C GLU A 34 24.98 39.58 11.09
N SER A 35 26.03 39.42 11.91
CA SER A 35 26.10 38.72 13.20
C SER A 35 26.97 39.64 14.08
N PRO A 36 26.89 39.67 15.44
CA PRO A 36 26.29 38.66 16.34
C PRO A 36 25.45 39.24 17.51
N ALA A 37 24.81 38.37 18.30
CA ALA A 37 24.75 38.48 19.77
C ALA A 37 24.24 37.17 20.39
N ALA A 38 24.84 36.75 21.51
CA ALA A 38 24.40 35.60 22.30
C ALA A 38 23.54 36.05 23.49
N VAL A 39 22.51 35.28 23.86
CA VAL A 39 21.87 35.37 25.17
C VAL A 39 21.48 33.98 25.71
N GLU A 40 22.19 33.60 26.77
CA GLU A 40 21.85 32.72 27.90
C GLU A 40 20.88 31.53 27.76
N THR A 41 21.48 30.35 27.89
CA THR A 41 21.09 29.20 28.74
C THR A 41 19.75 29.27 29.50
N GLY A 42 18.65 28.94 28.81
CA GLY A 42 17.36 28.60 29.43
C GLY A 42 17.10 27.09 29.38
N ALA A 43 17.75 26.29 30.24
CA ALA A 43 17.52 24.85 30.31
C ALA A 43 16.19 24.51 30.99
N SER A 44 15.09 24.60 30.25
CA SER A 44 13.78 24.08 30.67
C SER A 44 13.47 22.79 29.92
N SER A 45 13.86 21.66 30.50
CA SER A 45 13.40 20.34 30.03
C SER A 45 11.93 20.15 30.40
N ALA A 46 11.04 20.74 29.59
CA ALA A 46 9.69 20.24 29.47
C ALA A 46 9.77 18.84 28.84
N ALA A 47 9.64 17.81 29.67
CA ALA A 47 9.49 16.45 29.17
C ALA A 47 8.23 16.39 28.29
N PRO A 48 8.27 15.76 27.10
CA PRO A 48 7.05 15.52 26.35
C PRO A 48 6.17 14.55 27.15
N GLU A 49 5.01 15.00 27.61
CA GLU A 49 4.01 14.14 28.20
C GLU A 49 3.51 13.15 27.13
N PRO A 50 3.60 11.83 27.34
CA PRO A 50 3.06 10.85 26.40
C PRO A 50 1.54 10.73 26.59
N THR A 51 0.79 11.75 26.14
CA THR A 51 -0.67 11.71 26.09
C THR A 51 -1.16 11.67 24.65
N ALA A 52 -1.08 10.47 24.06
CA ALA A 52 -2.05 9.99 23.09
C ALA A 52 -2.03 8.46 23.12
N SER A 53 -3.13 7.84 23.56
CA SER A 53 -3.35 6.40 23.37
C SER A 53 -3.75 6.10 21.92
N GLY A 54 -2.85 6.41 20.98
CA GLY A 54 -2.85 5.78 19.67
C GLY A 54 -2.03 4.50 19.79
N GLY A 55 -2.52 3.38 19.26
CA GLY A 55 -1.71 2.18 19.12
C GLY A 55 -0.43 2.53 18.35
N ALA A 56 0.73 2.10 18.86
CA ALA A 56 1.98 2.32 18.14
C ALA A 56 1.87 1.64 16.78
N ALA A 57 2.00 2.41 15.69
CA ALA A 57 1.96 1.86 14.36
C ALA A 57 3.07 0.81 14.20
N LEU A 58 2.75 -0.34 13.62
CA LEU A 58 3.73 -1.42 13.43
C LEU A 58 4.92 -0.90 12.63
N GLY A 59 6.13 -1.31 13.02
CA GLY A 59 7.33 -1.00 12.25
C GLY A 59 7.23 -1.60 10.85
N ALA A 60 7.85 -0.94 9.85
CA ALA A 60 7.76 -1.37 8.46
C ALA A 60 8.12 -2.85 8.27
N LYS A 61 9.14 -3.35 8.98
CA LYS A 61 9.49 -4.77 9.02
C LYS A 61 8.31 -5.68 9.39
N GLU A 62 7.68 -5.41 10.53
CA GLU A 62 6.60 -6.21 11.10
C GLU A 62 5.35 -6.15 10.20
N ALA A 63 5.05 -4.99 9.62
CA ALA A 63 4.01 -4.84 8.60
C ALA A 63 4.27 -5.72 7.37
N CYS A 64 5.49 -5.70 6.81
CA CYS A 64 5.83 -6.52 5.64
C CYS A 64 5.83 -8.03 5.94
N GLU A 65 6.26 -8.44 7.15
CA GLU A 65 6.19 -9.83 7.61
C GLU A 65 4.73 -10.28 7.84
N ARG A 66 3.89 -9.42 8.43
CA ARG A 66 2.45 -9.68 8.64
C ARG A 66 1.69 -9.78 7.32
N PHE A 67 1.98 -8.92 6.33
CA PHE A 67 1.42 -9.06 4.98
C PHE A 67 1.78 -10.40 4.35
N ASN A 68 3.05 -10.81 4.40
CA ASN A 68 3.49 -12.12 3.89
C ASN A 68 2.77 -13.30 4.55
N SER A 69 2.47 -13.21 5.86
CA SER A 69 1.64 -14.20 6.56
C SER A 69 0.23 -14.21 5.99
N LEU A 70 -0.45 -13.05 5.97
CA LEU A 70 -1.85 -12.95 5.55
C LEU A 70 -2.07 -13.33 4.08
N PHE A 71 -1.09 -13.06 3.20
CA PHE A 71 -1.15 -13.51 1.82
C PHE A 71 -0.96 -15.04 1.70
N ALA A 72 -0.12 -15.65 2.54
CA ALA A 72 0.00 -17.11 2.61
C ALA A 72 -1.28 -17.75 3.18
N ASP A 73 -1.90 -17.11 4.19
CA ASP A 73 -3.18 -17.52 4.76
C ASP A 73 -4.29 -17.44 3.68
N TYR A 74 -4.39 -16.32 2.95
CA TYR A 74 -5.28 -16.15 1.77
C TYR A 74 -5.10 -17.28 0.74
N ALA A 75 -3.86 -17.59 0.36
CA ALA A 75 -3.56 -18.62 -0.62
C ALA A 75 -3.82 -20.05 -0.13
N ALA A 76 -3.94 -20.25 1.19
CA ALA A 76 -4.28 -21.53 1.81
C ALA A 76 -5.80 -21.75 1.99
N VAL A 77 -6.62 -20.71 1.87
CA VAL A 77 -8.09 -20.82 1.94
C VAL A 77 -8.59 -21.70 0.79
N PRO A 78 -9.44 -22.72 1.04
CA PRO A 78 -10.09 -23.49 -0.01
C PRO A 78 -10.99 -22.61 -0.89
N ALA A 79 -10.95 -22.77 -2.22
CA ALA A 79 -11.63 -21.89 -3.17
C ALA A 79 -13.17 -21.73 -3.00
N GLY A 80 -13.82 -22.64 -2.26
CA GLY A 80 -15.26 -22.56 -1.92
C GLY A 80 -15.55 -22.12 -0.48
N ASP A 81 -14.55 -21.70 0.28
CA ASP A 81 -14.68 -21.28 1.68
C ASP A 81 -14.78 -19.75 1.79
N ALA A 82 -15.99 -19.24 1.55
CA ALA A 82 -16.27 -17.80 1.64
C ALA A 82 -15.94 -17.21 3.02
N ASN A 83 -16.15 -17.98 4.10
CA ASN A 83 -15.85 -17.54 5.46
C ASN A 83 -14.34 -17.45 5.70
N GLY A 84 -13.56 -18.42 5.20
CA GLY A 84 -12.08 -18.38 5.27
C GLY A 84 -11.50 -17.14 4.56
N TYR A 85 -12.11 -16.70 3.46
CA TYR A 85 -11.75 -15.43 2.82
C TYR A 85 -12.21 -14.20 3.61
N GLU A 86 -13.38 -14.25 4.27
CA GLU A 86 -13.86 -13.18 5.15
C GLU A 86 -12.97 -13.02 6.40
N ASP A 87 -12.50 -14.12 7.00
CA ASP A 87 -11.55 -14.12 8.12
C ASP A 87 -10.21 -13.46 7.75
N VAL A 88 -9.76 -13.61 6.49
CA VAL A 88 -8.57 -12.92 5.98
C VAL A 88 -8.86 -11.44 5.71
N TYR A 89 -10.04 -11.10 5.18
CA TYR A 89 -10.48 -9.72 5.00
C TYR A 89 -10.47 -8.96 6.34
N LEU A 90 -11.06 -9.52 7.40
CA LEU A 90 -11.09 -8.92 8.73
C LEU A 90 -9.68 -8.71 9.30
N GLN A 91 -8.81 -9.73 9.21
CA GLN A 91 -7.42 -9.60 9.66
C GLN A 91 -6.58 -8.60 8.85
N ALA A 92 -6.88 -8.41 7.57
CA ALA A 92 -6.25 -7.40 6.74
C ALA A 92 -6.76 -5.99 7.08
N GLU A 93 -8.05 -5.82 7.38
CA GLU A 93 -8.61 -4.57 7.89
C GLU A 93 -8.02 -4.19 9.27
N ASP A 94 -7.91 -5.15 10.20
CA ASP A 94 -7.26 -4.94 11.49
C ASP A 94 -5.78 -4.53 11.30
N ALA A 95 -5.04 -5.24 10.43
CA ALA A 95 -3.63 -4.93 10.16
C ALA A 95 -3.45 -3.54 9.50
N LYS A 96 -4.33 -3.18 8.57
CA LYS A 96 -4.38 -1.85 7.93
C LYS A 96 -4.48 -0.72 8.96
N ASP A 97 -5.33 -0.87 9.98
CA ASP A 97 -5.54 0.15 11.00
C ASP A 97 -4.39 0.23 12.03
N THR A 98 -3.46 -0.72 12.01
CA THR A 98 -2.21 -0.71 12.80
C THR A 98 -1.00 -0.14 12.06
N VAL A 99 -1.13 0.33 10.81
CA VAL A 99 -0.03 0.91 10.03
C VAL A 99 -0.38 2.28 9.45
N ALA A 100 0.62 2.95 8.87
CA ALA A 100 0.47 4.27 8.27
C ALA A 100 1.16 4.36 6.91
N GLY A 101 0.75 5.34 6.09
CA GLY A 101 1.34 5.60 4.77
C GLY A 101 1.11 4.47 3.77
N ASP A 102 2.07 4.23 2.87
CA ASP A 102 1.91 3.29 1.75
C ASP A 102 1.70 1.82 2.18
N LEU A 103 2.13 1.47 3.40
CA LEU A 103 1.89 0.16 4.02
C LEU A 103 0.40 -0.03 4.36
N GLN A 104 -0.35 1.04 4.62
CA GLN A 104 -1.81 0.97 4.78
C GLN A 104 -2.48 0.54 3.46
N GLY A 105 -1.97 1.03 2.32
CA GLY A 105 -2.41 0.61 0.99
C GLY A 105 -2.12 -0.86 0.70
N LEU A 106 -1.02 -1.40 1.23
CA LEU A 106 -0.67 -2.82 1.12
C LEU A 106 -1.75 -3.72 1.73
N PHE A 107 -2.17 -3.47 2.97
CA PHE A 107 -3.24 -4.24 3.61
C PHE A 107 -4.63 -3.95 3.03
N ALA A 108 -4.94 -2.70 2.67
CA ALA A 108 -6.20 -2.35 2.02
C ALA A 108 -6.39 -3.05 0.67
N SER A 109 -5.31 -3.30 -0.08
CA SER A 109 -5.37 -4.09 -1.31
C SER A 109 -5.69 -5.57 -1.04
N LEU A 110 -5.15 -6.13 0.06
CA LEU A 110 -5.41 -7.51 0.45
C LEU A 110 -6.83 -7.69 1.01
N SER A 111 -7.34 -6.74 1.80
CA SER A 111 -8.73 -6.78 2.28
C SER A 111 -9.71 -6.72 1.10
N LEU A 112 -9.47 -5.87 0.10
CA LEU A 112 -10.22 -5.85 -1.17
C LEU A 112 -10.19 -7.21 -1.89
N LEU A 113 -9.02 -7.82 -2.07
CA LEU A 113 -8.90 -9.12 -2.73
C LEU A 113 -9.64 -10.24 -1.96
N ALA A 114 -9.54 -10.22 -0.63
CA ALA A 114 -10.16 -11.22 0.22
C ALA A 114 -11.70 -11.13 0.18
N ILE A 115 -12.29 -9.93 0.31
CA ILE A 115 -13.76 -9.79 0.28
C ILE A 115 -14.35 -10.08 -1.12
N ASP A 116 -13.63 -9.74 -2.18
CA ASP A 116 -14.01 -10.04 -3.57
C ASP A 116 -13.94 -11.55 -3.86
N GLN A 117 -12.92 -12.24 -3.33
CA GLN A 117 -12.83 -13.71 -3.42
C GLN A 117 -13.89 -14.41 -2.55
N SER A 118 -14.23 -13.86 -1.38
CA SER A 118 -15.33 -14.36 -0.54
C SER A 118 -16.67 -14.32 -1.29
N ALA A 119 -17.00 -13.19 -1.90
CA ALA A 119 -18.21 -13.04 -2.73
C ALA A 119 -18.20 -13.96 -3.96
N ALA A 120 -17.04 -14.25 -4.54
CA ALA A 120 -16.91 -15.16 -5.68
C ALA A 120 -17.03 -16.64 -5.28
N ALA A 121 -16.58 -17.01 -4.08
CA ALA A 121 -16.45 -18.40 -3.62
C ALA A 121 -17.79 -19.16 -3.61
N GLU A 122 -18.91 -18.52 -3.25
CA GLU A 122 -20.25 -19.12 -3.28
C GLU A 122 -20.66 -19.62 -4.68
N SER A 123 -20.14 -18.98 -5.73
CA SER A 123 -20.39 -19.33 -7.13
C SER A 123 -19.34 -20.27 -7.74
N GLY A 124 -18.31 -20.63 -6.97
CA GLY A 124 -17.11 -21.31 -7.49
C GLY A 124 -16.28 -20.43 -8.43
N GLY A 125 -16.40 -19.10 -8.29
CA GLY A 125 -15.72 -18.11 -9.10
C GLY A 125 -14.36 -17.69 -8.54
N GLU A 126 -13.73 -16.73 -9.21
CA GLU A 126 -12.51 -16.06 -8.75
C GLU A 126 -12.77 -14.57 -8.52
N ALA A 127 -11.99 -13.97 -7.62
CA ALA A 127 -11.88 -12.53 -7.49
C ALA A 127 -11.55 -11.85 -8.83
N ALA A 128 -12.09 -10.65 -9.01
CA ALA A 128 -11.87 -9.81 -10.17
C ALA A 128 -10.38 -9.53 -10.40
N GLN A 129 -9.98 -9.47 -11.66
CA GLN A 129 -8.59 -9.19 -12.04
C GLN A 129 -8.10 -7.85 -11.47
N ALA A 130 -8.99 -6.85 -11.34
CA ALA A 130 -8.66 -5.56 -10.74
C ALA A 130 -8.21 -5.68 -9.26
N SER A 131 -8.81 -6.59 -8.49
CA SER A 131 -8.46 -6.83 -7.09
C SER A 131 -7.09 -7.54 -6.98
N LYS A 132 -6.84 -8.51 -7.87
CA LYS A 132 -5.54 -9.19 -8.01
C LYS A 132 -4.43 -8.22 -8.45
N ASP A 133 -4.74 -7.32 -9.39
CA ASP A 133 -3.83 -6.28 -9.87
C ASP A 133 -3.53 -5.25 -8.78
N ALA A 134 -4.52 -4.83 -7.97
CA ALA A 134 -4.33 -3.90 -6.86
C ALA A 134 -3.33 -4.44 -5.82
N VAL A 135 -3.40 -5.73 -5.48
CA VAL A 135 -2.42 -6.37 -4.58
C VAL A 135 -1.02 -6.40 -5.20
N ARG A 136 -0.90 -6.75 -6.49
CA ARG A 136 0.40 -6.71 -7.19
C ARG A 136 1.01 -5.31 -7.18
N ASP A 137 0.21 -4.29 -7.47
CA ASP A 137 0.67 -2.92 -7.60
C ASP A 137 1.05 -2.33 -6.23
N ALA A 138 0.32 -2.68 -5.16
CA ALA A 138 0.66 -2.32 -3.79
C ALA A 138 1.93 -3.02 -3.28
N VAL A 139 2.13 -4.31 -3.62
CA VAL A 139 3.38 -5.04 -3.34
C VAL A 139 4.57 -4.39 -4.08
N PHE A 140 4.39 -4.01 -5.35
CA PHE A 140 5.43 -3.33 -6.11
C PHE A 140 5.80 -1.98 -5.47
N ALA A 141 4.81 -1.16 -5.11
CA ALA A 141 5.01 0.15 -4.46
C ALA A 141 5.77 0.04 -3.12
N ASN A 142 5.46 -0.97 -2.31
CA ASN A 142 6.08 -1.19 -0.99
C ASN A 142 7.36 -2.04 -1.02
N SER A 143 7.73 -2.60 -2.17
CA SER A 143 8.85 -3.54 -2.31
C SER A 143 10.19 -2.98 -1.81
N ALA A 144 10.49 -1.71 -2.07
CA ALA A 144 11.70 -1.04 -1.61
C ALA A 144 11.71 -0.82 -0.09
N THR A 145 10.58 -0.37 0.47
CA THR A 145 10.37 -0.17 1.92
C THR A 145 10.61 -1.48 2.68
N CYS A 146 9.98 -2.57 2.25
CA CYS A 146 10.16 -3.88 2.88
C CYS A 146 11.58 -4.42 2.69
N SER A 147 12.19 -4.24 1.52
CA SER A 147 13.56 -4.72 1.26
C SER A 147 14.62 -3.99 2.08
N ALA A 148 14.41 -2.70 2.39
CA ALA A 148 15.28 -1.95 3.31
C ALA A 148 15.28 -2.54 4.73
N GLU A 149 14.13 -3.07 5.17
CA GLU A 149 13.95 -3.79 6.44
C GLU A 149 14.37 -5.28 6.38
N GLY A 150 14.89 -5.74 5.24
CA GLY A 150 15.31 -7.13 5.01
C GLY A 150 14.17 -8.10 4.70
N VAL A 151 12.96 -7.60 4.37
CA VAL A 151 11.77 -8.41 4.08
C VAL A 151 11.44 -8.37 2.59
N THR A 152 11.48 -9.52 1.92
CA THR A 152 10.95 -9.65 0.57
C THR A 152 9.45 -9.94 0.62
N LEU A 153 8.63 -9.06 0.05
CA LEU A 153 7.19 -9.31 -0.14
C LEU A 153 6.97 -10.47 -1.13
N LYS A 154 5.92 -11.26 -0.90
CA LYS A 154 5.60 -12.47 -1.67
C LYS A 154 4.18 -12.42 -2.21
N LEU A 155 4.01 -13.04 -3.38
CA LEU A 155 2.76 -13.33 -4.09
C LEU A 155 2.88 -14.74 -4.72
#